data_AF-A0A1Q9RTW2-F1
#
_entry.id   AF-A0A1Q9RTW2-F1
#
_cell.length_a   1.000
_cell.length_b   1.000
_cell.length_c   1.000
_cell.angle_alpha   90.00
_cell.angle_beta   90.00
_cell.angle_gamma   90.00
#
_symmetry.space_group_name_H-M   'P 1'
#
loop_
_entity.id
_entity.type
_entity.pdbx_description
1 polymer ?
#
loop_
_entity_poly.entity_id
_entity_poly.type
_entity_poly.pdbx_seq_one_letter_code
_entity_poly.pdbx_strand_id
1 'polypeptide(L)'
;MGVTANHQPRTTNRKENRHDRHPRHPHHHDRRHQHARPDARGEAAFLRAETYSLTAREIVYALAAHLTYFGDTLTITVVDPLAAIDAHMRFNGDLMAWTRGRHPADVAAIRARAEQIARDYFGTYFPAIPW
;
A
#
# COMPACT_ATOMS: atom_id res chain seq x y z
N MET A 1 64.72 -7.66 43.85
CA MET A 1 63.82 -6.48 43.96
C MET A 1 62.42 -7.05 44.09
N GLY A 2 61.63 -6.95 45.16
CA GLY A 2 61.54 -5.98 46.24
C GLY A 2 60.03 -5.72 46.46
N VAL A 3 59.44 -6.50 47.37
CA VAL A 3 58.17 -6.40 48.12
C VAL A 3 57.19 -5.21 47.99
N THR A 4 55.89 -5.56 48.14
CA THR A 4 54.78 -4.86 48.85
C THR A 4 54.24 -3.53 48.28
N ALA A 5 52.98 -3.44 47.87
CA ALA A 5 51.72 -3.41 48.64
C ALA A 5 51.33 -2.00 49.15
N ASN A 6 50.01 -1.75 49.03
CA ASN A 6 49.16 -0.96 49.92
C ASN A 6 48.88 0.54 49.65
N HIS A 7 47.58 0.75 49.38
CA HIS A 7 46.65 1.62 50.12
C HIS A 7 46.33 3.02 49.55
N GLN A 8 45.10 3.10 49.01
CA GLN A 8 44.14 4.22 48.91
C GLN A 8 43.97 4.99 50.25
N PRO A 9 43.36 6.22 50.34
CA PRO A 9 42.07 6.59 49.72
C PRO A 9 41.76 8.09 49.43
N ARG A 10 40.57 8.32 48.84
CA ARG A 10 39.45 9.13 49.43
C ARG A 10 38.79 10.17 48.48
N THR A 11 37.59 9.81 48.02
CA THR A 11 36.33 10.61 47.79
C THR A 11 36.40 11.82 46.86
N THR A 12 35.48 12.02 45.91
CA THR A 12 34.01 12.24 46.03
C THR A 12 33.37 11.82 44.69
N ASN A 13 32.10 11.41 44.53
CA ASN A 13 30.89 11.81 45.21
C ASN A 13 29.82 10.72 45.02
N ARG A 14 29.28 10.25 46.15
CA ARG A 14 28.10 9.40 46.23
C ARG A 14 26.87 10.31 46.25
N LYS A 15 26.03 10.24 45.22
CA LYS A 15 24.58 10.36 45.37
C LYS A 15 23.90 9.27 44.55
N GLU A 16 23.88 8.11 45.19
CA GLU A 16 22.84 7.11 45.09
C GLU A 16 21.48 7.79 45.32
N ASN A 17 20.57 7.72 44.34
CA ASN A 17 19.16 7.57 44.66
C ASN A 17 18.57 6.50 43.74
N ARG A 18 18.29 5.37 44.38
CA ARG A 18 17.72 4.15 43.84
C ARG A 18 16.23 4.32 43.56
N HIS A 19 15.76 3.50 42.63
CA HIS A 19 14.43 2.89 42.52
C HIS A 19 13.22 3.83 42.41
N ASP A 20 12.47 3.72 41.32
CA ASP A 20 11.19 3.00 41.35
C ASP A 20 10.54 2.93 39.96
N ARG A 21 9.99 1.75 39.65
CA ARG A 21 8.88 1.48 38.71
C ARG A 21 9.11 1.50 37.20
N HIS A 22 9.35 0.31 36.66
CA HIS A 22 8.45 -0.19 35.59
C HIS A 22 7.07 -0.47 36.22
N PRO A 23 5.94 -0.15 35.55
CA PRO A 23 5.50 -1.01 34.46
C PRO A 23 4.72 -0.32 33.31
N ARG A 24 4.64 -1.03 32.17
CA ARG A 24 3.47 -1.11 31.27
C ARG A 24 2.93 0.20 30.64
N HIS A 25 3.18 0.43 29.36
CA HIS A 25 2.32 0.05 28.22
C HIS A 25 2.77 0.81 26.95
N PRO A 26 2.51 0.25 25.76
CA PRO A 26 2.97 0.81 24.50
C PRO A 26 2.13 2.03 24.14
N HIS A 27 2.79 3.15 23.81
CA HIS A 27 2.08 4.27 23.21
C HIS A 27 1.72 3.92 21.76
N HIS A 28 0.44 3.54 21.65
CA HIS A 28 -0.43 3.62 20.50
C HIS A 28 -0.07 4.75 19.51
N HIS A 29 -0.06 4.35 18.23
CA HIS A 29 -0.56 5.07 17.07
C HIS A 29 -0.03 6.48 16.80
N ASP A 30 0.95 6.54 15.90
CA ASP A 30 1.00 7.59 14.88
C ASP A 30 0.97 6.90 13.50
N ARG A 31 -0.21 6.44 13.08
CA ARG A 31 -1.07 7.17 12.13
C ARG A 31 -0.34 7.50 10.83
N ARG A 32 -0.26 6.48 9.96
CA ARG A 32 -0.68 6.53 8.55
C ARG A 32 -0.52 7.90 7.87
N HIS A 33 0.72 8.30 7.65
CA HIS A 33 1.07 9.25 6.59
C HIS A 33 1.94 8.53 5.55
N GLN A 34 1.46 7.38 5.05
CA GLN A 34 1.76 7.10 3.65
C GLN A 34 0.97 8.14 2.89
N HIS A 35 1.68 9.20 2.48
CA HIS A 35 1.19 10.16 1.53
C HIS A 35 0.50 9.36 0.43
N ALA A 36 -0.83 9.50 0.34
CA ALA A 36 -1.50 9.31 -0.93
C ALA A 36 -0.77 10.28 -1.85
N ARG A 37 0.23 9.80 -2.59
CA ARG A 37 0.79 10.55 -3.69
C ARG A 37 -0.44 10.90 -4.51
N PRO A 38 -0.76 12.19 -4.70
CA PRO A 38 -1.64 12.52 -5.78
C PRO A 38 -1.02 11.84 -6.99
N ASP A 39 -1.76 10.94 -7.64
CA ASP A 39 -1.38 10.49 -8.97
C ASP A 39 -1.06 11.76 -9.80
N ALA A 40 -0.23 11.68 -10.83
CA ALA A 40 0.21 12.85 -11.60
C ALA A 40 -0.94 13.72 -12.15
N ARG A 41 -2.19 13.21 -12.10
CA ARG A 41 -3.44 13.90 -12.44
C ARG A 41 -4.25 14.48 -11.27
N GLY A 42 -3.77 14.38 -10.02
CA GLY A 42 -4.44 14.94 -8.84
C GLY A 42 -5.69 14.19 -8.37
N GLU A 43 -5.85 12.92 -8.76
CA GLU A 43 -7.03 12.13 -8.39
C GLU A 43 -7.00 11.71 -6.91
N ALA A 44 -8.18 11.72 -6.29
CA ALA A 44 -8.33 11.24 -4.92
C ALA A 44 -8.27 9.71 -4.87
N ALA A 45 -7.69 9.18 -3.79
CA ALA A 45 -7.71 7.74 -3.54
C ALA A 45 -9.16 7.26 -3.34
N PHE A 46 -9.56 6.28 -4.15
CA PHE A 46 -10.88 5.65 -4.13
C PHE A 46 -10.87 4.38 -3.25
N LEU A 47 -9.85 3.54 -3.39
CA LEU A 47 -9.67 2.32 -2.61
C LEU A 47 -8.42 2.43 -1.73
N ARG A 48 -8.53 2.06 -0.45
CA ARG A 48 -7.42 2.01 0.49
C ARG A 48 -7.29 0.61 1.07
N ALA A 49 -6.18 -0.04 0.80
CA ALA A 49 -5.76 -1.28 1.42
C ALA A 49 -4.69 -1.01 2.50
N GLU A 50 -4.23 -2.06 3.17
CA GLU A 50 -3.19 -1.95 4.20
C GLU A 50 -1.85 -1.46 3.62
N THR A 51 -1.52 -1.88 2.41
CA THR A 51 -0.20 -1.65 1.78
C THR A 51 -0.23 -0.70 0.58
N TYR A 52 -1.42 -0.32 0.10
CA TYR A 52 -1.56 0.53 -1.08
C TYR A 52 -2.83 1.38 -1.02
N SER A 53 -2.85 2.44 -1.82
CA SER A 53 -4.04 3.27 -2.07
C SER A 53 -4.15 3.49 -3.56
N LEU A 54 -5.35 3.29 -4.13
CA LEU A 54 -5.60 3.42 -5.57
C LEU A 54 -6.66 4.48 -5.82
N THR A 55 -6.42 5.28 -6.85
CA THR A 55 -7.42 6.10 -7.53
C THR A 55 -8.39 5.22 -8.33
N ALA A 56 -9.52 5.80 -8.77
CA ALA A 56 -10.45 5.09 -9.65
C ALA A 56 -9.76 4.66 -10.97
N ARG A 57 -8.86 5.49 -11.52
CA ARG A 57 -8.12 5.15 -12.73
C ARG A 57 -7.20 3.96 -12.52
N GLU A 58 -6.46 3.94 -11.43
CA GLU A 58 -5.55 2.83 -11.11
C GLU A 58 -6.31 1.52 -10.90
N ILE A 59 -7.51 1.57 -10.32
CA ILE A 59 -8.41 0.40 -10.23
C ILE A 59 -8.75 -0.13 -11.62
N VAL A 60 -9.16 0.73 -12.55
CA VAL A 60 -9.45 0.30 -13.93
C VAL A 60 -8.21 -0.29 -14.59
N TYR A 61 -7.02 0.28 -14.37
CA TYR A 61 -5.79 -0.27 -14.93
C TYR A 61 -5.40 -1.62 -14.32
N ALA A 62 -5.56 -1.80 -13.01
CA ALA A 62 -5.31 -3.08 -12.35
C ALA A 62 -6.25 -4.17 -12.89
N LEU A 63 -7.54 -3.86 -13.06
CA LEU A 63 -8.53 -4.77 -13.67
C LEU A 63 -8.22 -5.05 -15.14
N ALA A 64 -7.89 -4.02 -15.92
CA ALA A 64 -7.53 -4.17 -17.33
C ALA A 64 -6.28 -5.03 -17.54
N ALA A 65 -5.29 -4.88 -16.66
CA ALA A 65 -4.11 -5.72 -16.63
C ALA A 65 -4.48 -7.17 -16.27
N HIS A 66 -5.36 -7.39 -15.29
CA HIS A 66 -5.84 -8.73 -14.95
C HIS A 66 -6.57 -9.40 -16.13
N LEU A 67 -7.52 -8.69 -16.77
CA LEU A 67 -8.23 -9.16 -17.96
C LEU A 67 -7.28 -9.54 -19.09
N THR A 68 -6.20 -8.79 -19.22
CA THR A 68 -5.17 -9.05 -20.22
C THR A 68 -4.42 -10.37 -19.95
N TYR A 69 -4.01 -10.59 -18.70
CA TYR A 69 -3.15 -11.74 -18.36
C TYR A 69 -3.94 -13.05 -18.24
N PHE A 70 -5.19 -12.98 -17.79
CA PHE A 70 -6.01 -14.16 -17.49
C PHE A 70 -7.27 -14.28 -18.36
N GLY A 71 -7.43 -13.39 -19.36
CA GLY A 71 -8.59 -13.33 -20.23
C GLY A 71 -9.81 -12.64 -19.59
N ASP A 72 -10.89 -12.52 -20.36
CA ASP A 72 -12.18 -11.95 -19.92
C ASP A 72 -12.98 -12.95 -19.05
N THR A 73 -12.31 -13.54 -18.07
CA THR A 73 -12.87 -14.49 -17.11
C THR A 73 -13.51 -13.80 -15.91
N LEU A 74 -13.35 -12.47 -15.80
CA LEU A 74 -14.08 -11.60 -14.88
C LEU A 74 -15.53 -11.43 -15.35
N THR A 75 -16.25 -12.53 -15.42
CA THR A 75 -17.70 -12.47 -15.21
C THR A 75 -17.87 -12.32 -13.70
N ILE A 76 -18.67 -11.37 -13.20
CA ILE A 76 -18.82 -11.06 -11.75
C ILE A 76 -19.18 -12.30 -10.90
N THR A 77 -19.63 -13.37 -11.56
CA THR A 77 -19.93 -14.68 -10.98
C THR A 77 -18.72 -15.61 -10.76
N VAL A 78 -17.55 -15.35 -11.35
CA VAL A 78 -16.41 -16.31 -11.37
C VAL A 78 -15.18 -15.78 -10.62
N VAL A 79 -14.88 -14.48 -10.70
CA VAL A 79 -13.70 -13.88 -10.04
C VAL A 79 -14.08 -12.55 -9.39
N ASP A 80 -13.78 -12.42 -8.10
CA ASP A 80 -14.01 -11.19 -7.32
C ASP A 80 -13.06 -10.06 -7.80
N PRO A 81 -13.59 -8.91 -8.25
CA PRO A 81 -12.80 -7.76 -8.67
C PRO A 81 -11.77 -7.28 -7.62
N LEU A 82 -12.08 -7.37 -6.33
CA LEU A 82 -11.09 -7.03 -5.29
C LEU A 82 -9.93 -8.02 -5.27
N ALA A 83 -10.19 -9.32 -5.39
CA ALA A 83 -9.13 -10.33 -5.49
C ALA A 83 -8.25 -10.13 -6.73
N ALA A 84 -8.83 -9.74 -7.86
CA ALA A 84 -8.10 -9.41 -9.08
C ALA A 84 -7.16 -8.20 -8.88
N ILE A 85 -7.65 -7.13 -8.24
CA ILE A 85 -6.86 -5.94 -7.90
C ILE A 85 -5.75 -6.32 -6.92
N ASP A 86 -6.05 -7.06 -5.86
CA ASP A 86 -5.08 -7.47 -4.83
C ASP A 86 -3.96 -8.33 -5.42
N ALA A 87 -4.31 -9.29 -6.28
CA ALA A 87 -3.33 -10.11 -6.98
C ALA A 87 -2.42 -9.22 -7.85
N HIS A 88 -2.99 -8.27 -8.58
CA HIS A 88 -2.19 -7.39 -9.41
C HIS A 88 -1.26 -6.50 -8.58
N MET A 89 -1.76 -5.85 -7.53
CA MET A 89 -0.96 -4.99 -6.67
C MET A 89 0.17 -5.74 -5.94
N ARG A 90 0.00 -7.03 -5.65
CA ARG A 90 1.03 -7.86 -5.00
C ARG A 90 2.10 -8.36 -5.95
N PHE A 91 1.74 -8.70 -7.19
CA PHE A 91 2.65 -9.38 -8.13
C PHE A 91 3.14 -8.48 -9.27
N ASN A 92 2.45 -7.36 -9.55
CA ASN A 92 2.81 -6.46 -10.64
C ASN A 92 2.52 -4.98 -10.29
N GLY A 93 3.59 -4.22 -10.02
CA GLY A 93 3.48 -2.79 -9.72
C GLY A 93 3.32 -1.88 -10.93
N ASP A 94 3.52 -2.39 -12.17
CA ASP A 94 3.32 -1.60 -13.39
C ASP A 94 1.92 -1.84 -13.97
N LEU A 95 1.00 -0.95 -13.61
CA LEU A 95 -0.40 -0.99 -14.03
C LEU A 95 -0.61 -0.72 -15.53
N MET A 96 0.41 -0.22 -16.23
CA MET A 96 0.30 0.20 -17.63
C MET A 96 1.08 -0.71 -18.58
N ALA A 97 1.89 -1.63 -18.08
CA ALA A 97 2.71 -2.56 -18.87
C ALA A 97 1.89 -3.30 -19.95
N TRP A 98 0.65 -3.66 -19.64
CA TRP A 98 -0.25 -4.38 -20.55
C TRP A 98 -0.61 -3.59 -21.82
N THR A 99 -0.44 -2.27 -21.83
CA THR A 99 -0.73 -1.42 -23.00
C THR A 99 0.39 -1.44 -24.05
N ARG A 100 1.59 -1.92 -23.68
CA ARG A 100 2.78 -1.86 -24.54
C ARG A 100 2.61 -2.73 -25.78
N GLY A 101 2.81 -2.15 -26.94
CA GLY A 101 2.73 -2.85 -28.23
C GLY A 101 1.32 -3.17 -28.71
N ARG A 102 0.28 -2.63 -28.05
CA ARG A 102 -1.12 -2.83 -28.45
C ARG A 102 -1.67 -1.67 -29.26
N HIS A 103 -2.65 -1.98 -30.09
CA HIS A 103 -3.37 -0.95 -30.83
C HIS A 103 -4.21 -0.08 -29.86
N PRO A 104 -4.26 1.25 -30.05
CA PRO A 104 -5.00 2.14 -29.16
C PRO A 104 -6.49 1.79 -28.99
N ALA A 105 -7.12 1.26 -30.05
CA ALA A 105 -8.52 0.83 -30.00
C ALA A 105 -8.71 -0.36 -29.05
N ASP A 106 -7.79 -1.32 -29.03
CA ASP A 106 -7.85 -2.48 -28.12
C ASP A 106 -7.63 -2.04 -26.68
N VAL A 107 -6.71 -1.11 -26.46
CA VAL A 107 -6.48 -0.50 -25.15
C VAL A 107 -7.73 0.24 -24.67
N ALA A 108 -8.43 0.95 -25.55
CA ALA A 108 -9.71 1.59 -25.22
C ALA A 108 -10.81 0.56 -24.89
N ALA A 109 -10.92 -0.52 -25.67
CA ALA A 109 -11.92 -1.57 -25.44
C ALA A 109 -11.71 -2.29 -24.09
N ILE A 110 -10.46 -2.67 -23.77
CA ILE A 110 -10.13 -3.34 -22.50
C ILE A 110 -10.37 -2.39 -21.31
N ARG A 111 -10.01 -1.10 -21.44
CA ARG A 111 -10.30 -0.09 -20.40
C ARG A 111 -11.80 0.07 -20.18
N ALA A 112 -12.59 0.20 -21.25
CA ALA A 112 -14.04 0.34 -21.15
C ALA A 112 -14.67 -0.87 -20.46
N ARG A 113 -14.20 -2.08 -20.77
CA ARG A 113 -14.63 -3.32 -20.10
C ARG A 113 -14.28 -3.34 -18.62
N ALA A 114 -13.03 -2.99 -18.27
CA ALA A 114 -12.60 -2.90 -16.88
C ALA A 114 -13.35 -1.83 -16.08
N GLU A 115 -13.64 -0.68 -16.70
CA GLU A 115 -14.45 0.38 -16.10
C GLU A 115 -15.88 -0.09 -15.84
N GLN A 116 -16.48 -0.86 -16.78
CA GLN A 116 -17.79 -1.45 -16.57
C GLN A 116 -17.81 -2.40 -15.37
N ILE A 117 -16.83 -3.31 -15.28
CA ILE A 117 -16.70 -4.24 -14.13
C ILE A 117 -16.56 -3.47 -12.82
N ALA A 118 -15.74 -2.42 -12.79
CA ALA A 118 -15.57 -1.58 -11.61
C ALA A 118 -16.89 -0.89 -11.22
N ARG A 119 -17.64 -0.34 -12.17
CA ARG A 119 -18.95 0.27 -11.92
C ARG A 119 -19.97 -0.74 -11.43
N ASP A 120 -20.00 -1.94 -11.99
CA ASP A 120 -20.92 -2.99 -11.56
C ASP A 120 -20.61 -3.46 -10.13
N TYR A 121 -19.33 -3.48 -9.74
CA TYR A 121 -18.90 -3.91 -8.42
C TYR A 121 -19.05 -2.83 -7.33
N PHE A 122 -18.50 -1.64 -7.57
CA PHE A 122 -18.51 -0.54 -6.60
C PHE A 122 -19.81 0.28 -6.65
N GLY A 123 -20.66 0.03 -7.64
CA GLY A 123 -21.94 0.69 -7.82
C GLY A 123 -21.80 2.19 -8.11
N THR A 124 -22.79 2.95 -7.65
CA THR A 124 -22.93 4.40 -7.91
C THR A 124 -21.80 5.26 -7.34
N TYR A 125 -20.96 4.72 -6.46
CA TYR A 125 -19.83 5.44 -5.90
C TYR A 125 -18.64 5.52 -6.85
N PHE A 126 -18.51 4.61 -7.82
CA PHE A 126 -17.40 4.64 -8.76
C PHE A 126 -17.52 5.82 -9.74
N PRO A 127 -16.53 6.74 -9.80
CA PRO A 127 -16.63 7.90 -10.65
C PRO A 127 -16.44 7.54 -12.13
N ALA A 128 -17.06 8.30 -13.01
CA ALA A 128 -16.73 8.26 -14.43
C ALA A 128 -15.31 8.84 -14.65
N ILE A 129 -14.49 8.17 -15.45
CA ILE A 129 -13.09 8.53 -15.64
C ILE A 129 -12.89 9.23 -16.99
N PRO A 130 -12.34 10.45 -17.03
CA PRO A 130 -11.90 11.06 -18.28
C PRO A 130 -10.58 10.42 -18.73
N TRP A 131 -10.57 9.90 -19.96
CA TRP A 131 -9.46 9.14 -20.56
C TRP A 131 -8.60 9.97 -21.49
#